data_AF-A0A5C8WNN3-F1
#
_entry.id   AF-A0A5C8WNN3-F1
#
_cell.length_a   1.000
_cell.length_b   1.000
_cell.length_c   1.000
_cell.angle_alpha   90.00
_cell.angle_beta   90.00
_cell.angle_gamma   90.00
#
_symmetry.space_group_name_H-M   'P 1'
#
loop_
_entity.id
_entity.type
_entity.pdbx_description
1 polymer ?
#
loop_
_entity_poly.entity_id
_entity_poly.type
_entity_poly.pdbx_seq_one_letter_code
_entity_poly.pdbx_strand_id
1 'polypeptide(L)' 'MTPTERAAYNAGLRAAIHAARTTAITMETAPGSTDVRKQAAVAALYAFAESAETLALAPMGAPSEPAS' A
#
# COMPACT_ATOMS: atom_id res chain seq x y z
N MET A 1 -5.65 6.47 19.43
CA MET A 1 -4.45 5.63 19.54
C MET A 1 -3.42 6.30 20.40
N THR A 2 -2.77 5.54 21.27
CA THR A 2 -1.58 5.98 22.01
C THR A 2 -0.39 6.17 21.04
N PRO A 3 0.65 6.92 21.44
CA PRO A 3 1.85 7.08 20.62
C PRO A 3 2.50 5.74 20.23
N THR A 4 2.51 4.77 21.15
CA THR A 4 3.06 3.43 20.92
C THR A 4 2.23 2.63 19.92
N GLU A 5 0.90 2.64 20.06
CA GLU A 5 -0.01 2.01 19.10
C GLU A 5 0.18 2.61 17.70
N ARG A 6 0.29 3.94 17.60
CA ARG A 6 0.50 4.63 16.33
C ARG A 6 1.84 4.26 15.69
N ALA A 7 2.90 4.14 16.49
CA ALA A 7 4.20 3.71 16.01
C ALA A 7 4.16 2.28 15.47
N ALA A 8 3.51 1.36 16.19
CA ALA A 8 3.33 -0.02 15.75
C ALA A 8 2.51 -0.13 14.46
N TYR A 9 1.41 0.64 14.36
CA TYR A 9 0.59 0.70 13.15
C TYR A 9 1.37 1.23 11.93
N ASN A 10 2.11 2.33 12.09
CA ASN A 10 2.93 2.89 11.02
C ASN A 10 4.07 1.94 10.61
N ALA A 11 4.65 1.19 11.55
CA ALA A 11 5.63 0.16 11.24
C ALA A 11 5.01 -0.99 10.42
N GLY A 12 3.81 -1.44 10.77
CA GLY A 12 3.05 -2.43 10.02
C GLY A 12 2.73 -1.97 8.59
N LEU A 13 2.27 -0.73 8.42
CA LEU A 13 2.01 -0.15 7.10
C LEU A 13 3.27 -0.15 6.23
N ARG A 14 4.41 0.28 6.77
CA ARG A 14 5.69 0.27 6.04
C ARG A 14 6.11 -1.14 5.63
N ALA A 15 5.94 -2.12 6.50
CA ALA A 15 6.22 -3.52 6.18
C ALA A 15 5.31 -4.03 5.04
N ALA A 16 4.02 -3.68 5.07
CA ALA A 16 3.06 -4.06 4.03
C ALA A 16 3.38 -3.40 2.68
N ILE A 17 3.73 -2.10 2.67
CA ILE A 17 4.16 -1.38 1.46
C ILE A 17 5.39 -2.06 0.83
N HIS A 18 6.39 -2.38 1.65
CA HIS A 18 7.59 -3.06 1.19
C HIS A 18 7.26 -4.43 0.59
N ALA A 19 6.48 -5.25 1.30
CA ALA A 19 6.07 -6.57 0.84
C ALA A 19 5.32 -6.49 -0.51
N ALA A 20 4.36 -5.58 -0.63
CA ALA A 20 3.58 -5.42 -1.85
C ALA A 20 4.45 -5.07 -3.06
N ARG A 21 5.37 -4.11 -2.92
CA ARG A 21 6.33 -3.75 -3.98
C ARG A 21 7.25 -4.90 -4.35
N THR A 22 7.81 -5.60 -3.36
CA THR A 22 8.67 -6.76 -3.61
C THR A 22 7.93 -7.87 -4.36
N THR A 23 6.68 -8.15 -3.98
CA THR A 23 5.85 -9.15 -4.67
C THR A 23 5.55 -8.72 -6.10
N ALA A 24 5.18 -7.45 -6.33
CA ALA A 24 4.92 -6.92 -7.67
C ALA A 24 6.14 -7.11 -8.59
N ILE A 25 7.32 -6.67 -8.15
CA ILE A 25 8.58 -6.81 -8.89
C ILE A 25 8.89 -8.29 -9.19
N THR A 26 8.67 -9.17 -8.21
CA THR A 26 8.89 -10.61 -8.39
C THR A 26 7.94 -11.18 -9.46
N MET A 27 6.68 -10.74 -9.49
CA MET A 27 5.70 -11.17 -10.48
C MET A 27 5.98 -10.62 -11.88
N GLU A 28 6.48 -9.39 -11.99
CA GLU A 28 6.89 -8.77 -13.27
C GLU A 28 8.06 -9.49 -13.93
N THR A 29 8.98 -10.03 -13.11
CA THR A 29 10.19 -10.73 -13.57
C THR A 29 9.99 -12.24 -13.77
N ALA A 30 8.84 -12.79 -13.34
CA ALA A 30 8.55 -14.21 -13.47
C ALA A 30 8.14 -14.61 -14.91
N PRO A 31 8.37 -15.87 -15.32
CA PRO A 31 7.88 -16.38 -16.59
C PRO A 31 6.37 -16.19 -16.76
N GLY A 32 5.97 -15.76 -17.95
CA GLY A 32 4.58 -15.47 -18.28
C GLY A 32 4.01 -14.26 -17.55
N SER A 33 4.84 -13.26 -17.22
CA SER A 33 4.43 -11.97 -16.64
C SER A 33 3.53 -11.14 -17.56
N THR A 34 3.47 -11.48 -18.85
CA THR A 34 2.55 -10.89 -19.83
C THR A 34 1.12 -11.43 -19.73
N ASP A 35 0.87 -12.42 -18.86
CA ASP A 35 -0.49 -12.87 -18.59
C ASP A 35 -1.32 -11.75 -17.95
N VAL A 36 -2.50 -11.47 -18.52
CA VAL A 36 -3.36 -10.36 -18.12
C VAL A 36 -3.73 -10.40 -16.64
N ARG A 37 -3.90 -11.59 -16.05
CA ARG A 37 -4.22 -11.71 -14.61
C ARG A 37 -3.02 -11.35 -13.75
N LYS A 38 -1.82 -11.71 -14.17
CA LYS A 38 -0.59 -11.32 -13.46
C LYS A 38 -0.36 -9.81 -13.55
N GLN A 39 -0.60 -9.21 -14.71
CA GLN A 39 -0.52 -7.76 -14.87
C GLN A 39 -1.54 -7.02 -13.98
N ALA A 40 -2.78 -7.53 -13.91
CA ALA A 40 -3.80 -6.97 -13.01
C ALA A 40 -3.40 -7.09 -11.53
N ALA A 41 -2.82 -8.23 -11.13
CA ALA A 41 -2.32 -8.43 -9.77
C ALA A 41 -1.14 -7.50 -9.44
N VAL A 42 -0.20 -7.32 -10.36
CA VAL A 42 0.92 -6.36 -10.23
C VAL A 42 0.39 -4.94 -10.05
N ALA A 43 -0.56 -4.51 -10.90
CA ALA A 43 -1.18 -3.19 -10.80
C ALA A 43 -1.88 -3.00 -9.44
N ALA A 44 -2.60 -4.01 -8.96
CA ALA A 44 -3.25 -3.96 -7.66
C ALA A 44 -2.26 -3.85 -6.49
N LEU A 45 -1.12 -4.54 -6.56
CA LEU A 45 -0.06 -4.47 -5.54
C LEU A 45 0.60 -3.07 -5.50
N TYR A 46 0.85 -2.47 -6.66
CA TYR A 46 1.36 -1.10 -6.71
C TYR A 46 0.33 -0.08 -6.23
N ALA A 47 -0.93 -0.19 -6.63
CA ALA A 47 -2.00 0.68 -6.16
C ALA A 47 -2.22 0.57 -4.65
N PHE A 48 -2.11 -0.64 -4.09
CA PHE A 48 -2.12 -0.86 -2.65
C PHE A 48 -0.95 -0.15 -1.97
N ALA A 49 0.28 -0.30 -2.48
CA ALA A 49 1.46 0.33 -1.89
C ALA A 49 1.34 1.87 -1.88
N GLU A 50 0.88 2.47 -2.97
CA GLU A 50 0.65 3.92 -3.08
C GLU A 50 -0.43 4.42 -2.10
N SER A 51 -1.55 3.69 -2.02
CA SER A 51 -2.64 4.03 -1.11
C SER A 51 -2.20 3.91 0.36
N ALA A 52 -1.42 2.88 0.68
CA ALA A 52 -0.88 2.65 2.02
C ALA A 52 0.16 3.72 2.42
N GLU A 53 0.98 4.20 1.48
CA GLU A 53 1.89 5.33 1.72
C GLU A 53 1.11 6.60 2.03
N THR A 54 0.06 6.88 1.27
CA THR A 54 -0.82 8.04 1.51
C THR A 54 -1.45 7.95 2.89
N LEU A 55 -1.94 6.77 3.30
CA LEU A 55 -2.50 6.54 4.63
C LEU A 55 -1.48 6.71 5.76
N ALA A 56 -0.23 6.28 5.54
CA ALA A 56 0.86 6.45 6.51
C ALA A 56 1.29 7.93 6.68
N LEU A 57 1.09 8.75 5.65
CA LEU A 57 1.44 10.17 5.63
C LEU A 57 0.25 11.09 6.01
N ALA A 58 -0.97 10.57 5.97
CA ALA A 58 -2.16 11.34 6.28
C ALA A 58 -2.16 11.80 7.75
N PRO A 59 -2.35 13.10 8.03
CA PRO A 59 -2.59 13.57 9.38
C PRO A 59 -3.93 12.97 9.86
N MET A 60 -3.87 12.16 10.91
CA MET A 60 -5.03 11.52 11.53
C MET A 60 -5.89 12.60 12.23
N GLY A 61 -6.66 13.36 11.46
CA GLY A 61 -7.43 14.49 11.97
C GLY A 61 -7.96 15.49 10.95
N ALA A 62 -7.74 15.35 9.64
CA ALA A 62 -8.49 16.15 8.67
C ALA A 62 -9.96 15.68 8.67
N PRO A 63 -10.93 16.51 9.11
CA PRO A 63 -12.33 16.16 8.94
C PRO A 63 -12.57 16.03 7.44
N SER A 64 -13.20 14.93 7.03
CA SER A 64 -13.91 14.91 5.76
C SER A 64 -15.08 15.90 5.93
N GLU A 65 -14.87 17.17 5.62
CA GLU A 65 -15.96 18.14 5.56
C GLU A 65 -17.00 17.61 4.57
N PRO A 66 -18.27 17.45 4.99
CA PRO A 66 -19.33 17.24 4.02
C PRO A 66 -19.47 18.52 3.22
N ALA A 67 -19.27 18.42 1.90
CA ALA A 67 -19.62 19.48 0.96
C ALA A 67 -21.06 19.95 1.27
N SER A 68 -21.18 21.21 1.68
CA SER A 68 -22.46 21.93 1.80
C SER A 68 -22.66 22.81 0.58
#